data_AF-A0A511V8W5-F1
#
_entry.id   AF-A0A511V8W5-F1
#
_cell.length_a   1.000
_cell.length_b   1.000
_cell.length_c   1.000
_cell.angle_alpha   90.00
_cell.angle_beta   90.00
_cell.angle_gamma   90.00
#
_symmetry.space_group_name_H-M   'P 1'
#
loop_
_entity.id
_entity.type
_entity.pdbx_description
1 polymer ?
#
loop_
_entity_poly.entity_id
_entity_poly.type
_entity_poly.pdbx_seq_one_letter_code
_entity_poly.pdbx_strand_id
1 'polypeptide(L)'
;MYSTVEIPSGRKVTHYYDIRDPEFTILIRNNLIKKARAFFNLDLSERPFSFTPHGQVHAKQQKTMRYKGTVIKAWHGVFCMQGDPQLQQIAYQTGAGGKNGQGYGMLSIYKNS
;
A
#
# COMPACT_ATOMS: atom_id res chain seq x y z
N MET A 1 -2.43 -3.31 -3.02
CA MET A 1 -1.09 -3.92 -2.98
C MET A 1 -1.11 -5.23 -3.75
N TYR A 2 0.04 -5.66 -4.26
CA TYR A 2 0.14 -6.90 -5.02
C TYR A 2 1.47 -7.60 -4.76
N SER A 3 1.47 -8.90 -4.97
CA SER A 3 2.66 -9.73 -5.11
C SER A 3 2.63 -10.37 -6.49
N THR A 4 3.80 -10.69 -7.03
CA THR A 4 3.89 -11.48 -8.26
C THR A 4 4.57 -12.78 -7.89
N VAL A 5 3.87 -13.89 -8.10
CA VAL A 5 4.36 -15.23 -7.84
C VAL A 5 4.62 -15.91 -9.17
N GLU A 6 5.72 -16.65 -9.25
CA GLU A 6 6.00 -17.52 -10.38
C GLU A 6 5.40 -18.90 -10.08
N ILE A 7 4.54 -19.38 -10.96
CA ILE A 7 3.94 -20.72 -10.82
C ILE A 7 4.83 -21.77 -11.50
N PRO A 8 4.67 -23.07 -11.19
CA PRO A 8 5.55 -24.13 -11.71
C PRO A 8 5.71 -24.19 -13.24
N SER A 9 4.78 -23.59 -14.00
CA SER A 9 4.88 -23.45 -15.46
C SER A 9 5.80 -22.32 -15.92
N GLY A 10 6.50 -21.62 -15.03
CA GLY A 10 7.35 -20.45 -15.32
C GLY A 10 6.56 -19.17 -15.60
N ARG A 11 5.22 -19.23 -15.58
CA ARG A 11 4.36 -18.05 -15.77
C ARG A 11 4.33 -17.20 -14.49
N LYS A 12 4.44 -15.88 -14.65
CA LYS A 12 4.25 -14.92 -13.56
C LYS A 12 2.77 -14.55 -13.42
N VAL A 13 2.25 -14.63 -12.19
CA VAL A 13 0.87 -14.27 -11.87
C VAL A 13 0.89 -13.18 -10.80
N THR A 14 0.22 -12.07 -11.09
CA THR A 14 0.07 -10.97 -10.12
C THR A 14 -1.21 -11.15 -9.30
N HIS A 15 -1.06 -11.28 -7.99
CA HIS A 15 -2.17 -11.34 -7.05
C HIS A 15 -2.38 -9.98 -6.38
N TYR A 16 -3.61 -9.47 -6.40
CA TYR A 16 -3.99 -8.21 -5.78
C TYR A 16 -4.75 -8.48 -4.49
N TYR A 17 -4.24 -7.95 -3.38
CA TYR A 17 -4.78 -8.19 -2.04
C TYR A 17 -5.92 -7.22 -1.71
N ASP A 18 -6.92 -7.74 -1.01
CA ASP A 18 -8.00 -6.98 -0.39
C ASP A 18 -7.49 -6.24 0.85
N ILE A 19 -8.04 -5.06 1.15
CA ILE A 19 -7.61 -4.26 2.32
C ILE A 19 -7.95 -4.89 3.68
N ARG A 20 -8.80 -5.92 3.70
CA ARG A 20 -9.12 -6.72 4.89
C ARG A 20 -8.14 -7.86 5.12
N ASP A 21 -7.31 -8.18 4.12
CA ASP A 21 -6.30 -9.22 4.23
C ASP A 21 -5.11 -8.70 5.06
N PRO A 22 -4.68 -9.40 6.14
CA PRO A 22 -3.48 -9.04 6.89
C PRO A 22 -2.24 -8.84 6.01
N GLU A 23 -2.12 -9.62 4.92
CA GLU A 23 -1.01 -9.48 3.97
C GLU A 23 -0.98 -8.11 3.29
N PHE A 24 -2.13 -7.45 3.10
CA PHE A 24 -2.16 -6.09 2.58
C PHE A 24 -1.38 -5.14 3.48
N THR A 25 -1.59 -5.22 4.79
CA THR A 25 -0.90 -4.39 5.78
C THR A 25 0.61 -4.66 5.77
N ILE A 26 0.99 -5.93 5.74
CA ILE A 26 2.40 -6.36 5.67
C ILE A 26 3.06 -5.81 4.41
N LEU A 27 2.40 -5.90 3.26
CA LEU A 27 2.91 -5.39 1.99
C LEU A 27 3.05 -3.87 1.98
N ILE A 28 2.11 -3.12 2.55
CA ILE A 28 2.24 -1.67 2.73
C ILE A 28 3.45 -1.34 3.60
N ARG A 29 3.57 -1.98 4.77
CA ARG A 29 4.71 -1.77 5.69
C ARG A 29 6.04 -2.03 4.99
N ASN A 30 6.16 -3.17 4.31
CA ASN A 30 7.39 -3.55 3.60
C ASN A 30 7.70 -2.58 2.45
N ASN A 31 6.68 -2.06 1.77
CA ASN A 31 6.86 -1.01 0.77
C ASN A 31 7.41 0.28 1.40
N LEU A 32 6.89 0.71 2.55
CA LEU A 32 7.37 1.90 3.25
C LEU A 32 8.79 1.74 3.79
N ILE A 33 9.14 0.57 4.34
CA ILE A 33 10.52 0.28 4.78
C ILE A 33 11.49 0.36 3.60
N LYS A 34 11.13 -0.19 2.44
CA LYS A 34 11.95 -0.08 1.22
C LYS A 34 12.15 1.38 0.80
N LYS A 35 11.11 2.22 0.90
CA LYS A 35 11.20 3.65 0.61
C LYS A 35 12.04 4.41 1.64
N ALA A 36 11.93 4.04 2.92
CA ALA A 36 12.76 4.59 4.00
C ALA A 36 14.25 4.41 3.70
N ARG A 37 14.64 3.19 3.32
CA ARG A 37 16.01 2.85 2.95
C ARG A 37 16.44 3.58 1.67
N ALA A 38 15.61 3.56 0.63
CA ALA A 38 15.98 4.09 -0.69
C ALA A 38 16.05 5.63 -0.78
N PHE A 39 15.15 6.34 -0.10
CA PHE A 39 15.03 7.80 -0.23
C PHE A 39 15.59 8.57 0.97
N PHE A 40 15.71 7.94 2.13
CA PHE A 40 16.09 8.61 3.37
C PHE A 40 17.28 7.94 4.09
N ASN A 41 17.80 6.82 3.56
CA ASN A 41 18.87 6.04 4.19
C ASN A 41 18.56 5.63 5.65
N LEU A 42 17.27 5.35 5.94
CA LEU A 42 16.79 4.93 7.25
C LEU A 42 16.46 3.44 7.26
N ASP A 43 16.94 2.71 8.26
CA ASP A 43 16.47 1.35 8.52
C ASP A 43 15.39 1.33 9.61
N LEU A 44 14.16 1.02 9.19
CA LEU A 44 12.99 0.95 10.06
C LEU A 44 12.38 -0.47 10.08
N SER A 45 13.18 -1.50 9.78
CA SER A 45 12.70 -2.89 9.66
C SER A 45 12.06 -3.46 10.92
N GLU A 46 12.52 -3.01 12.10
CA GLU A 46 12.01 -3.46 13.39
C GLU A 46 10.93 -2.54 13.96
N ARG A 47 10.57 -1.47 13.23
CA ARG A 47 9.61 -0.48 13.73
C ARG A 47 8.16 -0.94 13.50
N PRO A 48 7.28 -0.80 14.50
CA PRO A 48 5.88 -1.19 14.37
C PRO A 48 5.17 -0.26 13.38
N PHE A 49 4.30 -0.82 12.53
CA PHE A 49 3.45 -0.05 11.66
C PHE A 49 2.25 -0.88 11.21
N SER A 50 1.07 -0.28 11.23
CA SER A 50 -0.17 -0.84 10.68
C SER A 50 -0.88 0.15 9.78
N PHE A 51 -1.62 -0.37 8.80
CA PHE A 51 -2.37 0.39 7.82
C PHE A 51 -3.69 -0.34 7.55
N THR A 52 -4.75 0.07 8.23
CA THR A 52 -6.04 -0.64 8.20
C THR A 52 -7.15 0.26 7.69
N PRO A 53 -8.19 -0.27 7.02
CA PRO A 53 -9.34 0.53 6.63
C PRO A 53 -10.04 1.11 7.86
N HIS A 54 -10.47 2.37 7.76
CA HIS A 54 -11.32 3.01 8.76
C HIS A 54 -12.79 2.79 8.39
N GLY A 55 -13.56 2.19 9.30
CA GLY A 55 -14.98 1.92 9.10
C GLY A 55 -15.26 0.70 8.22
N GLN A 56 -16.49 0.62 7.69
CA GLN A 56 -16.93 -0.53 6.91
C GLN A 56 -16.32 -0.52 5.50
N VAL A 57 -15.80 -1.69 5.08
CA VAL A 57 -15.24 -1.89 3.74
C VAL A 57 -16.34 -2.25 2.76
N HIS A 58 -16.43 -1.54 1.64
CA HIS A 58 -17.39 -1.78 0.57
C HIS A 58 -16.69 -2.05 -0.76
N ALA A 59 -17.26 -2.93 -1.58
CA ALA A 59 -16.69 -3.27 -2.90
C ALA A 59 -16.45 -2.05 -3.81
N LYS A 60 -17.27 -0.99 -3.68
CA LYS A 60 -17.10 0.28 -4.41
C LYS A 60 -15.76 0.97 -4.14
N GLN A 61 -15.12 0.68 -3.01
CA GLN A 61 -13.82 1.19 -2.60
C GLN A 61 -12.66 0.56 -3.39
N GLN A 62 -12.88 -0.57 -4.07
CA GLN A 62 -11.90 -1.14 -4.97
C GLN A 62 -12.15 -0.62 -6.39
N LYS A 63 -11.14 -0.01 -7.00
CA LYS A 63 -11.16 0.43 -8.40
C LYS A 63 -10.24 -0.45 -9.22
N THR A 64 -10.76 -0.97 -10.34
CA THR A 64 -9.97 -1.68 -11.34
C THR A 64 -9.77 -0.76 -12.53
N MET A 65 -8.51 -0.54 -12.93
CA MET A 65 -8.14 0.33 -14.05
C MET A 65 -7.22 -0.42 -15.02
N ARG A 66 -7.29 -0.10 -16.31
CA ARG A 66 -6.31 -0.56 -17.31
C ARG A 66 -5.33 0.57 -17.58
N TYR A 67 -4.05 0.32 -17.39
CA TYR A 67 -2.98 1.26 -17.68
C TYR A 67 -1.92 0.57 -18.53
N LYS A 68 -1.68 1.07 -19.74
CA LYS A 68 -0.71 0.52 -20.72
C LYS A 68 -0.79 -1.02 -20.85
N GLY A 69 -1.99 -1.55 -21.07
CA GLY A 69 -2.25 -2.99 -21.20
C GLY A 69 -2.24 -3.79 -19.90
N THR A 70 -1.89 -3.17 -18.76
CA THR A 70 -1.88 -3.83 -17.44
C THR A 70 -3.15 -3.54 -16.66
N VAL A 71 -3.77 -4.56 -16.08
CA VAL A 71 -4.86 -4.39 -15.10
C VAL A 71 -4.28 -4.04 -13.75
N ILE A 72 -4.75 -2.95 -13.14
CA ILE A 72 -4.35 -2.46 -11.83
C ILE A 72 -5.59 -2.41 -10.93
N LYS A 73 -5.53 -3.06 -9.77
CA LYS A 73 -6.54 -2.91 -8.71
C LYS A 73 -5.99 -2.02 -7.61
N ALA A 74 -6.72 -0.96 -7.29
CA ALA A 74 -6.40 0.01 -6.25
C ALA A 74 -7.58 0.18 -5.31
N TRP A 75 -7.30 0.65 -4.09
CA TRP A 75 -8.32 0.93 -3.09
C TRP A 75 -8.37 2.42 -2.78
N HIS A 76 -9.58 2.96 -2.63
CA HIS A 76 -9.82 4.33 -2.19
C HIS A 76 -10.70 4.33 -0.93
N GLY A 77 -10.34 5.15 0.06
CA GLY A 77 -11.05 5.19 1.33
C GLY A 77 -10.22 5.88 2.41
N VAL A 78 -10.78 5.90 3.62
CA VAL A 78 -10.08 6.37 4.81
C VAL A 78 -9.37 5.19 5.46
N PHE A 79 -8.13 5.41 5.89
CA PHE A 79 -7.31 4.39 6.52
C PHE A 79 -6.74 4.92 7.84
N CYS A 80 -6.64 4.05 8.84
CA CYS A 80 -5.93 4.30 10.08
C CYS A 80 -4.48 3.85 9.92
N MET A 81 -3.55 4.76 10.21
CA MET A 81 -2.12 4.46 10.33
C MET A 81 -1.74 4.51 11.81
N GLN A 82 -1.09 3.46 12.31
CA GLN A 82 -0.61 3.40 13.69
C GLN A 82 0.82 2.85 13.71
N GLY A 83 1.58 3.19 14.75
CA GLY A 83 2.98 2.78 14.91
C GLY A 83 3.96 3.94 14.75
N ASP A 84 5.15 3.65 14.24
CA ASP A 84 6.28 4.59 14.21
C ASP A 84 5.98 5.87 13.39
N PRO A 85 6.12 7.06 13.97
CA PRO A 85 5.86 8.32 13.28
C PRO A 85 6.70 8.55 12.02
N GLN A 86 7.92 8.01 11.94
CA GLN A 86 8.76 8.14 10.76
C GLN A 86 8.17 7.37 9.57
N LEU A 87 7.61 6.18 9.81
CA LEU A 87 6.92 5.42 8.76
C LEU A 87 5.63 6.12 8.30
N GLN A 88 4.89 6.78 9.20
CA GLN A 88 3.74 7.60 8.84
C GLN A 88 4.15 8.80 7.98
N GLN A 89 5.23 9.49 8.35
CA GLN A 89 5.77 10.62 7.60
C GLN A 89 6.22 10.20 6.21
N ILE A 90 6.91 9.07 6.08
CA ILE A 90 7.33 8.52 4.78
C ILE A 90 6.12 8.17 3.93
N ALA A 91 5.08 7.56 4.50
CA ALA A 91 3.84 7.26 3.78
C ALA A 91 3.17 8.54 3.26
N TYR A 92 3.17 9.62 4.05
CA TYR A 92 2.64 10.91 3.64
C TYR A 92 3.46 11.54 2.50
N GLN A 93 4.79 11.52 2.60
CA GLN A 93 5.69 12.14 1.62
C GLN A 93 5.77 11.37 0.30
N THR A 94 5.68 10.04 0.33
CA THR A 94 5.97 9.17 -0.83
C THR A 94 4.75 8.42 -1.34
N GLY A 95 3.63 8.52 -0.63
CA GLY A 95 2.44 7.71 -0.80
C GLY A 95 2.56 6.30 -0.22
N ALA A 96 1.43 5.69 0.13
CA ALA A 96 1.34 4.31 0.59
C ALA A 96 1.24 3.33 -0.60
N GLY A 97 2.01 2.25 -0.54
CA GLY A 97 1.97 1.18 -1.53
C GLY A 97 2.74 1.47 -2.82
N GLY A 98 2.43 0.72 -3.89
CA GLY A 98 3.17 0.76 -5.15
C GLY A 98 2.63 1.74 -6.19
N LYS A 99 3.41 1.92 -7.27
CA LYS A 99 3.06 2.73 -8.45
C LYS A 99 2.80 4.22 -8.16
N ASN A 100 3.49 4.78 -7.16
CA ASN A 100 3.28 6.18 -6.76
C ASN A 100 3.57 7.19 -7.89
N GLY A 101 4.63 6.95 -8.68
CA GLY A 101 4.93 7.76 -9.87
C GLY A 101 3.90 7.67 -11.01
N GLN A 102 2.88 6.81 -10.88
CA GLN A 102 1.75 6.72 -11.82
C GLN A 102 0.45 7.31 -11.22
N GLY A 103 0.54 8.05 -10.10
CA GLY A 103 -0.60 8.73 -9.48
C GLY A 103 -1.36 7.90 -8.43
N TYR A 104 -0.74 6.88 -7.84
CA TYR A 104 -1.37 6.04 -6.82
C TYR A 104 -0.82 6.27 -5.41
N GLY A 105 -1.65 6.01 -4.40
CA GLY A 105 -1.20 5.93 -3.01
C GLY A 105 -0.97 7.27 -2.32
N MET A 106 -1.29 8.41 -2.95
CA MET A 106 -1.26 9.72 -2.29
C MET A 106 -2.23 9.74 -1.11
N LEU A 107 -1.79 10.32 0.01
CA LEU A 107 -2.56 10.41 1.25
C LEU A 107 -2.83 11.87 1.61
N SER A 108 -3.96 12.11 2.26
CA SER A 108 -4.30 13.38 2.90
C SER A 108 -4.71 13.11 4.35
N ILE A 109 -4.44 14.07 5.24
CA ILE A 109 -4.89 13.97 6.63
C ILE A 109 -6.41 14.14 6.66
N TYR A 110 -7.09 13.15 7.23
CA TYR A 110 -8.53 13.19 7.45
C TYR A 110 -8.81 13.84 8.81
N LYS A 111 -9.51 14.97 8.82
CA LYS A 111 -10.02 15.58 10.06
C LYS A 111 -11.50 15.27 10.17
N ASN A 112 -11.91 14.63 11.26
CA ASN A 112 -13.34 14.60 11.62
C ASN A 112 -13.76 16.03 11.94
N SER A 113 -14.74 16.54 11.19
CA SER A 113 -15.44 17.80 11.46
C SER A 113 -16.65 17.52 12.33
#